data_AF-A0AAW0CPW5-F1
#
_entry.id   AF-A0AAW0CPW5-F1
#
_cell.length_a   1.000
_cell.length_b   1.000
_cell.length_c   1.000
_cell.angle_alpha   90.00
_cell.angle_beta   90.00
_cell.angle_gamma   90.00
#
_symmetry.space_group_name_H-M   'P 1'
#
loop_
_entity.id
_entity.type
_entity.pdbx_description
1 polymer ?
#
loop_
_entity_poly.entity_id
_entity_poly.type
_entity_poly.pdbx_seq_one_letter_code
_entity_poly.pdbx_strand_id
1 'polypeptide(L)'
;MPREHDHVQRTAASQQILKDAREKARQKTGYDSASTRRELTRLFESSFKKPPYTWQLDVSEAYLLKLDVILIAGTGSGKTIPFMMPLLLNREKYSLVISPLKILQEEQAKRFEKLGLNAAAVNGDTFSRELQKELEGQTHNAIFTSPEMCLEHESLRKWIQDPVTGRRALGTIIDEAHCLSQWGGDFQPHYALLSKLRS
;
A
#
# COMPACT_ATOMS: atom_id res chain seq x y z
N MET A 1 -17.91 -18.38 21.01
CA MET A 1 -17.38 -17.77 22.23
C MET A 1 -15.84 -17.80 22.40
N PRO A 2 -15.00 -18.53 21.61
CA PRO A 2 -13.53 -18.35 21.66
C PRO A 2 -12.98 -17.21 20.78
N ARG A 3 -13.69 -16.83 19.70
CA ARG A 3 -13.17 -15.91 18.66
C ARG A 3 -13.12 -14.44 19.08
N GLU A 4 -13.99 -14.00 20.00
CA GLU A 4 -14.05 -12.59 20.45
C GLU A 4 -12.89 -12.23 21.39
N HIS A 5 -12.53 -13.13 22.32
CA HIS A 5 -11.38 -12.94 23.20
C HIS A 5 -10.05 -12.84 22.43
N ASP A 6 -9.87 -13.66 21.39
CA ASP A 6 -8.69 -13.64 20.53
C ASP A 6 -8.60 -12.32 19.72
N HIS A 7 -9.73 -11.82 19.21
CA HIS A 7 -9.76 -10.55 18.47
C HIS A 7 -9.38 -9.34 19.34
N VAL A 8 -9.88 -9.26 20.58
CA VAL A 8 -9.57 -8.16 21.50
C VAL A 8 -8.09 -8.15 21.87
N GLN A 9 -7.52 -9.31 22.18
CA GLN A 9 -6.09 -9.44 22.51
C GLN A 9 -5.18 -9.07 21.33
N ARG A 10 -5.49 -9.54 20.13
CA ARG A 10 -4.76 -9.16 18.90
C ARG A 10 -4.83 -7.67 18.63
N THR A 11 -6.00 -7.06 18.85
CA THR A 11 -6.18 -5.60 18.66
C THR A 11 -5.31 -4.81 19.63
N ALA A 12 -5.30 -5.19 20.92
CA ALA A 12 -4.47 -4.55 21.93
C ALA A 12 -2.96 -4.68 21.62
N ALA A 13 -2.53 -5.86 21.17
CA ALA A 13 -1.14 -6.08 20.76
C ALA A 13 -0.74 -5.18 19.57
N SER A 14 -1.58 -5.10 18.53
CA SER A 14 -1.35 -4.21 17.37
C SER A 14 -1.26 -2.74 17.76
N GLN A 15 -2.13 -2.29 18.67
CA GLN A 15 -2.10 -0.92 19.20
C GLN A 15 -0.82 -0.62 19.98
N GLN A 16 -0.36 -1.59 20.77
CA GLN A 16 0.89 -1.46 21.54
C GLN A 16 2.10 -1.37 20.60
N ILE A 17 2.18 -2.23 19.57
CA ILE A 17 3.25 -2.19 18.56
C ILE A 17 3.31 -0.80 17.89
N LEU A 18 2.16 -0.25 17.47
CA LEU A 18 2.11 1.06 16.84
C LEU A 18 2.52 2.18 17.82
N LYS A 19 2.10 2.09 19.08
CA LYS A 19 2.50 3.04 20.12
C LYS A 19 4.02 3.03 20.34
N ASP A 20 4.63 1.86 20.42
CA ASP A 20 6.08 1.71 20.61
C ASP A 20 6.85 2.22 19.38
N ALA A 21 6.32 1.96 18.18
CA ALA A 21 6.90 2.50 16.94
C ALA A 21 6.86 4.04 16.88
N ARG A 22 5.73 4.65 17.28
CA ARG A 22 5.60 6.11 17.38
C ARG A 22 6.62 6.71 18.35
N GLU A 23 6.77 6.11 19.54
CA GLU A 23 7.73 6.58 20.54
C GLU A 23 9.18 6.45 20.05
N LYS A 24 9.53 5.30 19.47
CA LYS A 24 10.85 5.07 18.88
C LYS A 24 11.15 6.06 17.75
N ALA A 25 10.19 6.35 16.89
CA ALA A 25 10.33 7.31 15.81
C ALA A 25 10.46 8.75 16.34
N ARG A 26 9.70 9.11 17.38
CA ARG A 26 9.84 10.42 18.05
C ARG A 26 11.26 10.62 18.55
N GLN A 27 11.82 9.61 19.23
CA GLN A 27 13.18 9.69 19.79
C GLN A 27 14.26 9.70 18.71
N LYS A 28 14.10 8.92 17.63
CA LYS A 28 15.13 8.77 16.60
C LYS A 28 15.16 9.90 15.57
N THR A 29 13.99 10.38 15.14
CA THR A 29 13.88 11.33 14.01
C THR A 29 13.06 12.58 14.34
N GLY A 30 12.60 12.73 15.59
CA GLY A 30 11.69 13.81 15.96
C GLY A 30 10.28 13.65 15.36
N TYR A 31 9.89 12.42 14.98
CA TYR A 31 8.57 12.18 14.38
C TYR A 31 7.42 12.60 15.32
N ASP A 32 6.52 13.44 14.81
CA ASP A 32 5.34 13.91 15.53
C ASP A 32 4.06 13.26 14.99
N SER A 33 3.64 12.19 15.68
CA SER A 33 2.41 11.46 15.37
C SER A 33 1.17 12.35 15.35
N ALA A 34 1.04 13.29 16.29
CA ALA A 34 -0.13 14.14 16.37
C ALA A 34 -0.19 15.09 15.17
N SER A 35 0.94 15.69 14.81
CA SER A 35 1.03 16.55 13.63
C SER A 35 0.78 15.78 12.33
N THR A 36 1.41 14.61 12.16
CA THR A 36 1.20 13.77 10.97
C THR A 36 -0.26 13.35 10.83
N ARG A 37 -0.92 12.93 11.91
CA ARG A 37 -2.34 12.56 11.87
C ARG A 37 -3.25 13.74 11.55
N ARG A 38 -2.95 14.95 12.05
CA ARG A 38 -3.69 16.17 11.66
C ARG A 38 -3.60 16.41 10.16
N GLU A 39 -2.41 16.26 9.58
CA GLU A 39 -2.22 16.47 8.13
C GLU A 39 -2.90 15.37 7.30
N LEU A 40 -2.81 14.11 7.71
CA LEU A 40 -3.55 13.02 7.05
C LEU A 40 -5.07 13.26 7.08
N THR A 41 -5.61 13.69 8.22
CA THR A 41 -7.03 14.05 8.34
C THR A 41 -7.38 15.21 7.42
N ARG A 42 -6.57 16.29 7.40
CA ARG A 42 -6.77 17.44 6.51
C ARG A 42 -6.82 17.01 5.03
N LEU A 43 -5.84 16.22 4.60
CA LEU A 43 -5.76 15.71 3.23
C LEU A 43 -7.00 14.86 2.89
N PHE A 44 -7.41 13.97 3.79
CA PHE A 44 -8.59 13.14 3.60
C PHE A 44 -9.87 13.96 3.50
N GLU A 45 -10.11 14.87 4.44
CA GLU A 45 -11.30 15.72 4.47
C GLU A 45 -11.39 16.61 3.23
N SER A 46 -10.24 17.07 2.71
CA SER A 46 -10.20 17.86 1.48
C SER A 46 -10.81 17.11 0.28
N SER A 47 -10.60 15.79 0.20
CA SER A 47 -11.07 14.93 -0.87
C SER A 47 -12.46 14.31 -0.61
N PHE A 48 -12.75 13.91 0.63
CA PHE A 48 -13.92 13.08 0.97
C PHE A 48 -15.01 13.81 1.77
N LYS A 49 -14.76 15.05 2.21
CA LYS A 49 -15.71 15.91 2.94
C LYS A 49 -16.27 15.29 4.24
N LYS A 50 -15.53 14.36 4.84
CA LYS A 50 -15.81 13.72 6.13
C LYS A 50 -14.50 13.31 6.80
N PRO A 51 -14.45 13.13 8.13
CA PRO A 51 -13.23 12.67 8.80
C PRO A 51 -12.94 11.19 8.48
N PRO A 52 -11.66 10.78 8.49
CA PRO A 52 -11.29 9.37 8.38
C PRO A 52 -11.60 8.63 9.68
N TYR A 53 -11.77 7.30 9.61
CA TYR A 53 -11.88 6.48 10.81
C TYR A 53 -10.53 6.38 11.53
N THR A 54 -10.54 6.25 12.86
CA THR A 54 -9.32 6.13 13.67
C THR A 54 -8.41 5.01 13.19
N TRP A 55 -8.97 3.84 12.84
CA TRP A 55 -8.20 2.70 12.34
C TRP A 55 -7.53 2.99 11.00
N GLN A 56 -8.10 3.87 10.16
CA GLN A 56 -7.48 4.24 8.89
C GLN A 56 -6.22 5.06 9.13
N LEU A 57 -6.29 5.99 10.08
CA LEU A 57 -5.12 6.78 10.50
C LEU A 57 -4.05 5.90 11.16
N ASP A 58 -4.46 4.92 11.97
CA ASP A 58 -3.51 4.00 12.62
C ASP A 58 -2.77 3.14 11.60
N VAL A 59 -3.45 2.61 10.58
CA VAL A 59 -2.82 1.84 9.51
C VAL A 59 -1.95 2.72 8.61
N SER A 60 -2.40 3.94 8.27
CA SER A 60 -1.56 4.89 7.52
C SER A 60 -0.26 5.22 8.23
N GLU A 61 -0.34 5.40 9.54
CA GLU A 61 0.82 5.71 10.34
C GLU A 61 1.74 4.51 10.52
N ALA A 62 1.19 3.32 10.75
CA ALA A 62 1.96 2.08 10.74
C ALA A 62 2.73 1.92 9.41
N TYR A 63 2.07 2.23 8.28
CA TYR A 63 2.69 2.18 6.96
C TYR A 63 3.80 3.23 6.78
N LEU A 64 3.57 4.48 7.21
CA LEU A 64 4.60 5.54 7.21
C LEU A 64 5.82 5.17 8.08
N LEU A 65 5.57 4.51 9.21
CA LEU A 65 6.58 4.04 10.15
C LEU A 65 7.24 2.70 9.73
N LYS A 66 6.95 2.21 8.52
CA LYS A 66 7.54 0.99 7.94
C LYS A 66 7.25 -0.28 8.74
N LEU A 67 6.09 -0.36 9.37
CA LEU A 67 5.63 -1.60 10.02
C LEU A 67 4.99 -2.54 9.01
N ASP A 68 5.19 -3.85 9.20
CA ASP A 68 4.44 -4.88 8.48
C ASP A 68 2.99 -4.92 9.04
N VAL A 69 2.00 -4.78 8.17
CA VAL A 69 0.58 -4.70 8.57
C VAL A 69 -0.26 -5.73 7.83
N ILE A 70 -1.09 -6.46 8.59
CA ILE A 70 -2.21 -7.24 8.05
C ILE A 70 -3.49 -6.47 8.36
N LEU A 71 -4.19 -6.04 7.32
CA LEU A 71 -5.49 -5.37 7.44
C LEU A 71 -6.61 -6.33 7.05
N ILE A 72 -7.52 -6.59 7.99
CA ILE A 72 -8.77 -7.32 7.74
C ILE A 72 -9.92 -6.34 7.89
N ALA A 73 -10.59 -6.02 6.79
CA ALA A 73 -11.72 -5.10 6.79
C ALA A 73 -12.73 -5.53 5.72
N GLY A 74 -14.03 -5.35 6.01
CA GLY A 74 -15.10 -5.72 5.09
C GLY A 74 -15.10 -4.89 3.80
N THR A 75 -15.69 -5.42 2.73
CA THR A 75 -15.87 -4.68 1.47
C THR A 75 -16.61 -3.37 1.72
N GLY A 76 -16.19 -2.29 1.05
CA GLY A 76 -16.79 -0.96 1.21
C GLY A 76 -16.37 -0.19 2.47
N SER A 77 -15.62 -0.81 3.39
CA SER A 77 -15.10 -0.13 4.60
C SER A 77 -14.05 0.94 4.32
N GLY A 78 -13.54 1.01 3.09
CA GLY A 78 -12.48 1.93 2.70
C GLY A 78 -11.06 1.43 3.03
N LYS A 79 -10.81 0.12 2.88
CA LYS A 79 -9.49 -0.52 3.06
C LYS A 79 -8.36 0.11 2.23
N THR A 80 -8.71 0.85 1.17
CA THR A 80 -7.76 1.54 0.28
C THR A 80 -7.19 2.84 0.84
N ILE A 81 -7.96 3.52 1.68
CA ILE A 81 -7.62 4.84 2.21
C ILE A 81 -6.28 4.83 2.98
N PRO A 82 -5.99 3.84 3.83
CA PRO A 82 -4.79 3.89 4.67
C PRO A 82 -3.46 3.86 3.91
N PHE A 83 -3.40 3.23 2.73
CA PHE A 83 -2.19 3.22 1.91
C PHE A 83 -2.13 4.35 0.88
N MET A 84 -3.28 4.98 0.60
CA MET A 84 -3.40 6.13 -0.29
C MET A 84 -3.02 7.45 0.41
N MET A 85 -3.51 7.70 1.63
CA MET A 85 -3.24 8.98 2.32
C MET A 85 -1.74 9.27 2.51
N PRO A 86 -0.88 8.29 2.84
CA PRO A 86 0.56 8.50 2.91
C PRO A 86 1.21 8.99 1.60
N LEU A 87 0.65 8.63 0.45
CA LEU A 87 1.12 9.10 -0.87
C LEU A 87 0.67 10.53 -1.16
N LEU A 88 -0.50 10.93 -0.65
CA LEU A 88 -0.95 12.33 -0.71
C LEU A 88 -0.08 13.23 0.19
N LEU A 89 0.34 12.70 1.33
CA LEU A 89 1.22 13.39 2.28
C LEU A 89 2.63 13.58 1.73
N ASN A 90 3.19 12.58 1.05
CA ASN A 90 4.52 12.66 0.45
C ASN A 90 4.52 12.16 -1.00
N ARG A 91 4.41 13.12 -1.92
CA ARG A 91 4.37 12.89 -3.38
C ARG A 91 5.71 12.47 -4.00
N GLU A 92 6.80 12.49 -3.24
CA GLU A 92 8.08 11.94 -3.71
C GLU A 92 8.13 10.42 -3.57
N LYS A 93 7.27 9.84 -2.72
CA LYS A 93 7.22 8.40 -2.48
C LYS A 93 6.24 7.71 -3.43
N TYR A 94 6.42 6.40 -3.56
CA TYR A 94 5.48 5.55 -4.27
C TYR A 94 5.17 4.25 -3.52
N SER A 95 4.03 3.66 -3.84
CA SER A 95 3.65 2.34 -3.38
C SER A 95 3.44 1.39 -4.55
N LEU A 96 3.90 0.15 -4.41
CA LEU A 96 3.58 -0.94 -5.33
C LEU A 96 2.36 -1.69 -4.79
N VAL A 97 1.30 -1.78 -5.57
CA VAL A 97 0.06 -2.47 -5.19
C VAL A 97 -0.11 -3.68 -6.10
N ILE A 98 -0.07 -4.87 -5.49
CA ILE A 98 -0.25 -6.13 -6.18
C ILE A 98 -1.71 -6.54 -6.03
N SER A 99 -2.40 -6.72 -7.16
CA SER A 99 -3.84 -7.05 -7.21
C SER A 99 -4.08 -8.12 -8.28
N PRO A 100 -5.00 -9.08 -8.04
CA PRO A 100 -5.13 -10.26 -8.90
C PRO A 100 -5.83 -9.98 -10.24
N LEU A 101 -6.59 -8.89 -10.36
CA LEU A 101 -7.43 -8.61 -11.53
C LEU A 101 -7.01 -7.33 -12.23
N LYS A 102 -6.76 -7.40 -13.54
CA LYS A 102 -6.39 -6.25 -14.39
C LYS A 102 -7.40 -5.10 -14.30
N ILE A 103 -8.68 -5.42 -14.36
CA ILE A 103 -9.77 -4.42 -14.26
C ILE A 103 -9.68 -3.66 -12.92
N LEU A 104 -9.41 -4.35 -11.81
CA LEU A 104 -9.25 -3.69 -10.51
C LEU A 104 -8.02 -2.79 -10.48
N GLN A 105 -6.92 -3.20 -11.10
CA GLN A 105 -5.71 -2.38 -11.20
C GLN A 105 -6.00 -1.06 -11.93
N GLU A 106 -6.67 -1.10 -13.07
CA GLU A 106 -7.04 0.08 -13.85
C GLU A 106 -8.04 0.98 -13.13
N GLU A 107 -9.07 0.40 -12.49
CA GLU A 107 -10.04 1.17 -11.71
C GLU A 107 -9.39 1.89 -10.54
N GLN A 108 -8.47 1.24 -9.84
CA GLN A 108 -7.77 1.85 -8.70
C GLN A 108 -6.78 2.91 -9.16
N ALA A 109 -6.06 2.70 -10.28
CA ALA A 109 -5.22 3.73 -10.88
C ALA A 109 -6.03 4.98 -11.19
N LYS A 110 -7.16 4.84 -11.91
CA LYS A 110 -8.08 5.96 -12.21
C LYS A 110 -8.61 6.66 -10.96
N ARG A 111 -8.87 5.91 -9.87
CA ARG A 111 -9.30 6.52 -8.60
C ARG A 111 -8.20 7.36 -7.95
N PHE A 112 -6.95 6.91 -8.01
CA PHE A 112 -5.81 7.65 -7.47
C PHE A 112 -5.51 8.90 -8.30
N GLU A 113 -5.60 8.79 -9.64
CA GLU A 113 -5.48 9.95 -10.55
C GLU A 113 -6.53 11.03 -10.27
N LYS A 114 -7.78 10.65 -10.00
CA LYS A 114 -8.85 11.59 -9.62
C LYS A 114 -8.55 12.34 -8.31
N LEU A 115 -7.68 11.80 -7.47
CA LEU A 115 -7.20 12.43 -6.23
C LEU A 115 -5.89 13.21 -6.44
N GLY A 116 -5.45 13.33 -7.70
CA GLY A 116 -4.25 14.05 -8.10
C GLY A 116 -2.95 13.30 -7.83
N LEU A 117 -2.98 11.99 -7.59
CA LEU A 117 -1.78 11.16 -7.53
C LEU A 117 -1.42 10.67 -8.93
N ASN A 118 -0.14 10.64 -9.27
CA ASN A 118 0.30 9.99 -10.50
C ASN A 118 0.25 8.46 -10.28
N ALA A 119 -0.67 7.78 -10.95
CA ALA A 119 -0.90 6.35 -10.75
C ALA A 119 -1.04 5.62 -12.08
N ALA A 120 -0.44 4.44 -12.17
CA ALA A 120 -0.50 3.61 -13.37
C ALA A 120 -0.90 2.18 -13.04
N ALA A 121 -1.71 1.58 -13.91
CA ALA A 121 -1.85 0.14 -13.98
C ALA A 121 -0.78 -0.40 -14.93
N VAL A 122 0.01 -1.36 -14.47
CA VAL A 122 1.09 -1.99 -15.23
C VAL A 122 0.78 -3.48 -15.36
N ASN A 123 0.13 -3.84 -16.46
CA ASN A 123 -0.28 -5.20 -16.76
C ASN A 123 -0.15 -5.52 -18.25
N GLY A 124 -0.48 -6.75 -18.65
CA GLY A 124 -0.34 -7.18 -20.04
C GLY A 124 -1.16 -6.39 -21.07
N ASP A 125 -2.18 -5.63 -20.64
CA ASP A 125 -3.04 -4.83 -21.53
C ASP A 125 -2.59 -3.35 -21.57
N THR A 126 -2.03 -2.85 -20.47
CA THR A 126 -1.61 -1.45 -20.34
C THR A 126 -0.12 -1.21 -20.54
N PHE A 127 0.71 -2.26 -20.42
CA PHE A 127 2.16 -2.11 -20.57
C PHE A 127 2.53 -1.81 -22.02
N SER A 128 3.28 -0.73 -22.19
CA SER A 128 3.79 -0.26 -23.48
C SER A 128 5.19 0.31 -23.33
N ARG A 129 5.86 0.61 -24.47
CA ARG A 129 7.17 1.25 -24.46
C ARG A 129 7.09 2.68 -23.91
N GLU A 130 5.96 3.35 -24.12
CA GLU A 130 5.67 4.68 -23.60
C GLU A 130 5.55 4.63 -22.08
N LEU A 131 4.74 3.70 -21.55
CA LEU A 131 4.59 3.53 -20.10
C LEU A 131 5.93 3.14 -19.45
N GLN A 132 6.74 2.31 -20.11
CA GLN A 132 8.09 1.99 -19.61
C GLN A 132 8.93 3.27 -19.43
N LYS A 133 8.96 4.16 -20.42
CA LYS A 133 9.70 5.43 -20.32
C LYS A 133 9.14 6.34 -19.23
N GLU A 134 7.83 6.36 -19.04
CA GLU A 134 7.19 7.12 -17.96
C GLU A 134 7.60 6.58 -16.58
N LEU A 135 7.70 5.25 -16.42
CA LEU A 135 8.18 4.63 -15.19
C LEU A 135 9.64 5.02 -14.90
N GLU A 136 10.50 5.04 -15.92
CA GLU A 136 11.91 5.47 -15.81
C GLU A 136 12.04 6.92 -15.29
N GLY A 137 11.05 7.77 -15.57
CA GLY A 137 10.97 9.14 -15.03
C GLY A 137 10.74 9.22 -13.50
N GLN A 138 10.35 8.11 -12.85
CA GLN A 138 10.18 8.02 -11.40
C GLN A 138 9.27 9.12 -10.82
N THR A 139 8.17 9.42 -11.49
CA THR A 139 7.18 10.41 -11.04
C THR A 139 5.92 9.79 -10.42
N HIS A 140 5.73 8.48 -10.59
CA HIS A 140 4.55 7.78 -10.11
C HIS A 140 4.53 7.69 -8.58
N ASN A 141 3.32 7.79 -8.02
CA ASN A 141 2.99 7.61 -6.60
C ASN A 141 2.36 6.23 -6.33
N ALA A 142 1.64 5.64 -7.28
CA ALA A 142 1.08 4.31 -7.12
C ALA A 142 1.22 3.50 -8.40
N ILE A 143 1.75 2.30 -8.28
CA ILE A 143 1.85 1.33 -9.38
C ILE A 143 0.99 0.13 -9.02
N PHE A 144 -0.08 -0.10 -9.79
CA PHE A 144 -0.95 -1.26 -9.65
C PHE A 144 -0.52 -2.33 -10.65
N THR A 145 -0.22 -3.54 -10.18
CA THR A 145 0.30 -4.59 -11.05
C THR A 145 -0.15 -5.97 -10.57
N SER A 146 0.14 -7.00 -11.35
CA SER A 146 -0.09 -8.40 -10.98
C SER A 146 1.20 -9.04 -10.43
N PRO A 147 1.09 -10.16 -9.69
CA PRO A 147 2.26 -10.92 -9.26
C PRO A 147 3.16 -11.34 -10.43
N GLU A 148 2.58 -11.84 -11.52
CA GLU A 148 3.29 -12.32 -12.72
C GLU A 148 4.12 -11.18 -13.33
N MET A 149 3.49 -10.02 -13.55
CA MET A 149 4.15 -8.84 -14.09
C MET A 149 5.33 -8.41 -13.20
N CYS A 150 5.12 -8.36 -11.89
CA CYS A 150 6.15 -7.93 -10.95
C CYS A 150 7.36 -8.90 -10.91
N LEU A 151 7.10 -10.20 -11.02
CA LEU A 151 8.12 -11.24 -10.82
C LEU A 151 8.85 -11.64 -12.11
N GLU A 152 8.16 -11.63 -13.24
CA GLU A 152 8.63 -12.22 -14.50
C GLU A 152 8.90 -11.18 -15.58
N HIS A 153 8.19 -10.05 -15.59
CA HIS A 153 8.38 -9.05 -16.63
C HIS A 153 9.71 -8.29 -16.42
N GLU A 154 10.66 -8.49 -17.34
CA GLU A 154 12.04 -8.02 -17.20
C GLU A 154 12.16 -6.51 -16.93
N SER A 155 11.49 -5.66 -17.73
CA SER A 155 11.58 -4.20 -17.57
C SER A 155 11.03 -3.72 -16.21
N LEU A 156 9.86 -4.21 -15.80
CA LEU A 156 9.26 -3.85 -14.53
C LEU A 156 10.11 -4.34 -13.36
N ARG A 157 10.62 -5.57 -13.42
CA ARG A 157 11.51 -6.12 -12.40
C ARG A 157 12.79 -5.28 -12.26
N LYS A 158 13.43 -4.91 -13.38
CA LYS A 158 14.61 -4.02 -13.36
C LYS A 158 14.28 -2.67 -12.73
N TRP A 159 13.13 -2.09 -13.07
CA TRP A 159 12.68 -0.84 -12.49
C TRP A 159 12.45 -0.93 -10.97
N ILE A 160 11.81 -2.00 -10.49
CA ILE A 160 11.60 -2.25 -9.05
C ILE A 160 12.92 -2.46 -8.30
N GLN A 161 13.87 -3.14 -8.93
CA GLN A 161 15.20 -3.44 -8.36
C GLN A 161 16.18 -2.27 -8.45
N ASP A 162 15.83 -1.21 -9.17
CA ASP A 162 16.66 -0.01 -9.27
C ASP A 162 16.82 0.68 -7.90
N PRO A 163 18.04 1.01 -7.45
CA PRO A 163 18.27 1.63 -6.15
C PRO A 163 17.61 3.00 -5.97
N VAL A 164 17.44 3.78 -7.04
CA VAL A 164 16.76 5.09 -6.98
C VAL A 164 15.27 4.86 -6.72
N THR A 165 14.67 3.94 -7.48
CA THR A 165 13.29 3.50 -7.26
C THR A 165 13.11 3.00 -5.83
N GLY A 166 13.97 2.08 -5.36
CA GLY A 166 13.91 1.54 -4.00
C GLY A 166 13.92 2.59 -2.88
N ARG A 167 14.68 3.68 -3.03
CA ARG A 167 14.69 4.80 -2.05
C ARG A 167 13.37 5.57 -1.99
N ARG A 168 12.61 5.59 -3.09
CA ARG A 168 11.28 6.21 -3.16
C ARG A 168 10.17 5.28 -2.66
N ALA A 169 10.43 3.98 -2.51
CA ALA A 169 9.42 3.02 -2.10
C ALA A 169 8.93 3.31 -0.66
N LEU A 170 7.63 3.55 -0.54
CA LEU A 170 6.94 3.57 0.74
C LEU A 170 6.69 2.15 1.24
N GLY A 171 6.34 1.24 0.33
CA GLY A 171 6.26 -0.20 0.56
C GLY A 171 5.36 -0.88 -0.46
N THR A 172 5.18 -2.19 -0.30
CA THR A 172 4.37 -3.03 -1.17
C THR A 172 3.08 -3.43 -0.48
N ILE A 173 1.95 -3.27 -1.16
CA ILE A 173 0.62 -3.68 -0.71
C ILE A 173 0.22 -4.92 -1.51
N ILE A 174 -0.29 -5.93 -0.82
CA ILE A 174 -0.85 -7.14 -1.42
C ILE A 174 -2.37 -7.09 -1.21
N ASP A 175 -3.12 -6.79 -2.26
CA ASP A 175 -4.59 -6.83 -2.24
C ASP A 175 -5.08 -8.26 -2.40
N GLU A 176 -6.26 -8.56 -1.85
CA GLU A 176 -6.85 -9.89 -1.84
C GLU A 176 -5.89 -11.00 -1.35
N ALA A 177 -5.08 -10.70 -0.33
CA ALA A 177 -4.08 -11.63 0.23
C ALA A 177 -4.66 -12.99 0.69
N HIS A 178 -5.98 -13.10 0.86
CA HIS A 178 -6.68 -14.36 1.10
C HIS A 178 -6.49 -15.38 -0.05
N CYS A 179 -6.11 -14.92 -1.25
CA CYS A 179 -5.67 -15.76 -2.37
C CYS A 179 -4.48 -16.67 -2.01
N LEU A 180 -3.70 -16.33 -0.96
CA LEU A 180 -2.62 -17.18 -0.45
C LEU A 180 -3.12 -18.44 0.27
N SER A 181 -4.30 -18.39 0.90
CA SER A 181 -4.71 -19.41 1.87
C SER A 181 -6.03 -20.13 1.55
N GLN A 182 -7.00 -19.46 0.92
CA GLN A 182 -8.37 -20.00 0.83
C GLN A 182 -8.66 -20.84 -0.41
N TRP A 183 -7.81 -20.79 -1.45
CA TRP A 183 -8.13 -21.41 -2.75
C TRP A 183 -7.13 -22.47 -3.22
N GLY A 184 -6.21 -22.92 -2.35
CA GLY A 184 -5.14 -23.84 -2.72
C GLY A 184 -4.12 -23.19 -3.66
N GLY A 185 -2.95 -23.82 -3.83
CA GLY A 185 -1.87 -23.31 -4.69
C GLY A 185 -2.23 -23.14 -6.17
N ASP A 186 -3.44 -23.53 -6.58
CA ASP A 186 -3.93 -23.48 -7.96
C ASP A 186 -4.55 -22.13 -8.35
N PHE A 187 -4.94 -21.28 -7.39
CA PHE A 187 -5.75 -20.09 -7.72
C PHE A 187 -4.95 -18.86 -8.17
N GLN A 188 -3.69 -18.70 -7.75
CA GLN A 188 -2.68 -17.85 -8.40
C GLN A 188 -1.30 -18.23 -7.83
N PRO A 189 -0.57 -19.19 -8.44
CA PRO A 189 0.69 -19.70 -7.88
C PRO A 189 1.73 -18.60 -7.66
N HIS A 190 1.68 -17.51 -8.43
CA HIS A 190 2.59 -16.38 -8.31
C HIS A 190 2.45 -15.59 -7.01
N TYR A 191 1.29 -15.59 -6.33
CA TYR A 191 1.15 -14.96 -5.01
C TYR A 191 2.07 -15.61 -3.98
N ALA A 192 2.28 -16.93 -4.03
CA ALA A 192 3.18 -17.65 -3.13
C ALA A 192 4.66 -17.24 -3.33
N LEU A 193 4.99 -16.68 -4.49
CA LEU A 193 6.34 -16.24 -4.85
C LEU A 193 6.62 -14.79 -4.47
N LEU A 194 5.64 -14.05 -3.95
CA LEU A 194 5.80 -12.64 -3.57
C LEU A 194 6.78 -12.41 -2.41
N SER A 195 7.13 -13.46 -1.66
CA SER A 195 8.23 -13.41 -0.69
C SER A 195 9.55 -12.95 -1.31
N LYS A 196 9.76 -13.16 -2.62
CA LYS A 196 10.93 -12.71 -3.38
C LYS A 196 11.04 -11.18 -3.48
N LEU A 197 9.98 -10.44 -3.18
CA LEU A 197 9.99 -8.97 -3.17
C LEU A 197 10.51 -8.39 -1.86
N ARG A 198 10.68 -9.22 -0.82
CA ARG A 198 11.25 -8.81 0.46
C ARG A 198 12.77 -8.90 0.37
N SER A 199 13.46 -7.78 0.61
CA SER A 199 14.92 -7.67 0.65
C SER A 199 15.40 -7.32 2.05
#